data_AF-A0A961I1I7-F1
#
_entry.id   AF-A0A961I1I7-F1
#
_cell.length_a   1.000
_cell.length_b   1.000
_cell.length_c   1.000
_cell.angle_alpha   90.00
_cell.angle_beta   90.00
_cell.angle_gamma   90.00
#
_symmetry.space_group_name_H-M   'P 1'
#
loop_
_entity.id
_entity.type
_entity.pdbx_description
1 polymer ?
#
loop_
_entity_poly.entity_id
_entity_poly.type
_entity_poly.pdbx_seq_one_letter_code
_entity_poly.pdbx_strand_id
1 'polypeptide(L)'
;MKIARLAAATAVAALMVAGAASANTLKLTGWSAGSGQSVSVNSPVKNGGVNAGAFNVTDTNPGTLGSFIAFCLDLAATVDLPGGPYNYAVTNTPFSNSSMATGAVNRIQAIFDSSYSTAVATASAVTSAGFQVALWNAVYDNDWTVASGSFKASNNTSVTAQANAYLLAASTYGGAQNWDLTYLESTDTNPRHQNLVTASPVPL
;
A
#
# COMPACT_ATOMS: atom_id res chain seq x y z
N MET A 1 23.79 -66.76 -26.37
CA MET A 1 24.69 -65.70 -25.86
C MET A 1 23.97 -64.37 -26.03
N LYS A 2 23.73 -63.63 -24.94
CA LYS A 2 23.04 -62.33 -24.88
C LYS A 2 24.02 -61.20 -25.15
N ILE A 3 23.67 -60.17 -25.94
CA ILE A 3 24.09 -58.75 -25.79
C ILE A 3 23.04 -57.89 -26.54
N ALA A 4 21.99 -57.35 -25.90
CA ALA A 4 21.86 -56.11 -25.11
C ALA A 4 21.86 -54.81 -25.95
N ARG A 5 20.75 -54.07 -25.79
CA ARG A 5 20.28 -52.87 -26.49
C ARG A 5 21.08 -51.61 -26.11
N LEU A 6 21.22 -50.65 -27.03
CA LEU A 6 21.44 -49.24 -26.70
C LEU A 6 20.32 -48.40 -27.33
N ALA A 7 19.52 -47.76 -26.49
CA ALA A 7 18.60 -46.69 -26.87
C ALA A 7 19.19 -45.38 -26.33
N ALA A 8 19.46 -44.42 -27.22
CA ALA A 8 19.91 -43.09 -26.83
C ALA A 8 18.69 -42.18 -26.67
N ALA A 9 18.49 -41.63 -25.47
CA ALA A 9 17.50 -40.60 -25.19
C ALA A 9 18.22 -39.25 -25.08
N THR A 10 17.88 -38.31 -25.97
CA THR A 10 18.42 -36.94 -25.97
C THR A 10 17.50 -36.07 -25.11
N ALA A 11 17.99 -35.62 -23.94
CA ALA A 11 17.28 -34.66 -23.10
C ALA A 11 17.66 -33.23 -23.53
N VAL A 12 16.70 -32.47 -24.04
CA VAL A 12 16.84 -31.03 -24.29
C VAL A 12 16.50 -30.29 -23.00
N ALA A 13 17.52 -29.73 -22.34
CA ALA A 13 17.35 -28.88 -21.17
C ALA A 13 16.89 -27.48 -21.61
N ALA A 14 15.62 -27.14 -21.38
CA ALA A 14 15.13 -25.78 -21.51
C ALA A 14 15.63 -24.95 -20.33
N LEU A 15 16.63 -24.11 -20.57
CA LEU A 15 17.05 -23.05 -19.64
C LEU A 15 15.95 -21.99 -19.60
N MET A 16 15.05 -22.09 -18.62
CA MET A 16 14.18 -20.98 -18.25
C MET A 16 15.05 -19.91 -17.60
N VAL A 17 15.33 -18.84 -18.33
CA VAL A 17 15.87 -17.61 -17.74
C VAL A 17 14.76 -17.02 -16.88
N ALA A 18 14.73 -17.37 -15.60
CA ALA A 18 13.92 -16.67 -14.62
C ALA A 18 14.45 -15.23 -14.56
N GLY A 19 13.73 -14.29 -15.16
CA GLY A 19 13.99 -12.88 -14.93
C GLY A 19 13.86 -12.64 -13.44
N ALA A 20 14.95 -12.26 -12.78
CA ALA A 20 14.87 -11.81 -11.40
C ALA A 20 13.93 -10.60 -11.37
N ALA A 21 12.79 -10.72 -10.67
CA ALA A 21 12.00 -9.56 -10.33
C ALA A 21 12.92 -8.61 -9.53
N SER A 22 13.27 -7.47 -10.11
CA SER A 22 14.12 -6.49 -9.43
C SER A 22 13.29 -5.80 -8.35
N ALA A 23 13.63 -6.02 -7.09
CA ALA A 23 13.04 -5.27 -5.99
C ALA A 23 13.54 -3.82 -6.01
N ASN A 24 12.62 -2.87 -5.85
CA ASN A 24 12.91 -1.47 -5.60
C ASN A 24 13.45 -1.32 -4.17
N THR A 25 14.49 -0.52 -4.01
CA THR A 25 15.03 -0.21 -2.68
C THR A 25 14.55 1.16 -2.27
N LEU A 26 13.66 1.20 -1.27
CA LEU A 26 12.96 2.41 -0.87
C LEU A 26 13.51 2.96 0.45
N LYS A 27 13.66 4.29 0.50
CA LYS A 27 13.93 5.05 1.71
C LYS A 27 12.74 5.95 2.02
N LEU A 28 12.19 5.84 3.22
CA LEU A 28 11.13 6.72 3.71
C LEU A 28 11.80 7.89 4.42
N THR A 29 11.71 9.09 3.85
CA THR A 29 12.47 10.25 4.31
C THR A 29 11.75 11.07 5.37
N GLY A 30 10.45 10.81 5.59
CA GLY A 30 9.65 11.42 6.64
C GLY A 30 8.17 11.54 6.26
N TRP A 31 7.42 12.26 7.09
CA TRP A 31 6.02 12.61 6.81
C TRP A 31 5.92 13.62 5.67
N SER A 32 4.93 13.46 4.81
CA SER A 32 4.67 14.39 3.69
C SER A 32 3.99 15.69 4.14
N ALA A 33 3.27 15.66 5.27
CA ALA A 33 2.59 16.80 5.84
C ALA A 33 2.84 16.87 7.35
N GLY A 34 3.61 17.87 7.80
CA GLY A 34 3.90 18.10 9.22
C GLY A 34 4.45 16.84 9.91
N SER A 35 3.72 16.35 10.92
CA SER A 35 3.96 15.06 11.56
C SER A 35 2.74 14.15 11.43
N GLY A 36 2.97 12.84 11.48
CA GLY A 36 1.90 11.85 11.52
C GLY A 36 0.95 12.11 12.69
N GLN A 37 -0.35 11.97 12.44
CA GLN A 37 -1.37 12.20 13.45
C GLN A 37 -1.64 10.93 14.24
N SER A 38 -1.60 11.04 15.57
CA SER A 38 -1.95 9.94 16.46
C SER A 38 -3.44 9.64 16.35
N VAL A 39 -3.77 8.38 16.13
CA VAL A 39 -5.12 7.81 16.10
C VAL A 39 -5.12 6.48 16.82
N SER A 40 -6.22 6.15 17.49
CA SER A 40 -6.43 4.80 18.02
C SER A 40 -7.15 3.97 16.97
N VAL A 41 -6.61 2.81 16.61
CA VAL A 41 -7.24 1.87 15.69
C VAL A 41 -7.67 0.59 16.41
N ASN A 42 -8.75 -0.01 15.93
CA ASN A 42 -9.14 -1.37 16.25
C ASN A 42 -9.43 -2.08 14.93
N SER A 43 -8.60 -3.06 14.57
CA SER A 43 -8.65 -3.80 13.31
C SER A 43 -8.38 -5.29 13.57
N PRO A 44 -8.62 -6.18 12.60
CA PRO A 44 -8.30 -7.60 12.76
C PRO A 44 -6.82 -7.90 13.04
N VAL A 45 -5.91 -6.97 12.72
CA VAL A 45 -4.46 -7.17 12.81
C VAL A 45 -3.75 -6.26 13.82
N LYS A 46 -4.41 -5.19 14.28
CA LYS A 46 -3.82 -4.17 15.16
C LYS A 46 -4.88 -3.52 16.03
N ASN A 47 -4.58 -3.39 17.32
CA ASN A 47 -5.33 -2.58 18.27
C ASN A 47 -4.37 -1.63 19.01
N GLY A 48 -4.76 -0.36 19.16
CA GLY A 48 -3.99 0.64 19.91
C GLY A 48 -3.64 1.89 19.10
N GLY A 49 -2.75 2.72 19.66
CA GLY A 49 -2.30 3.95 19.02
C GLY A 49 -1.36 3.70 17.84
N VAL A 50 -1.62 4.39 16.73
CA VAL A 50 -0.77 4.43 15.53
C VAL A 50 -0.68 5.87 15.01
N ASN A 51 0.33 6.16 14.20
CA ASN A 51 0.44 7.44 13.51
C ASN A 51 -0.02 7.28 12.06
N ALA A 52 -0.89 8.18 11.61
CA ALA A 52 -1.45 8.19 10.26
C ALA A 52 -0.95 9.39 9.45
N GLY A 53 -0.70 9.18 8.15
CA GLY A 53 -0.30 10.19 7.19
C GLY A 53 0.51 9.60 6.04
N ALA A 54 0.71 10.38 4.98
CA ALA A 54 1.54 9.99 3.85
C ALA A 54 3.04 10.13 4.15
N PHE A 55 3.86 9.36 3.45
CA PHE A 55 5.32 9.37 3.53
C PHE A 55 5.94 9.97 2.29
N ASN A 56 7.01 10.75 2.47
CA ASN A 56 7.95 11.03 1.40
C ASN A 56 8.83 9.80 1.21
N VAL A 57 8.89 9.28 -0.01
CA VAL A 57 9.64 8.08 -0.37
C VAL A 57 10.62 8.40 -1.48
N THR A 58 11.81 7.83 -1.40
CA THR A 58 12.82 7.87 -2.47
C THR A 58 13.22 6.45 -2.81
N ASP A 59 13.05 6.08 -4.07
CA ASP A 59 13.66 4.88 -4.62
C ASP A 59 15.15 5.16 -4.88
N THR A 60 16.02 4.38 -4.24
CA THR A 60 17.47 4.56 -4.31
C THR A 60 18.11 3.80 -5.47
N ASN A 61 17.34 3.02 -6.23
CA ASN A 61 17.85 2.34 -7.41
C ASN A 61 18.02 3.33 -8.58
N PRO A 62 19.10 3.24 -9.36
CA PRO A 62 19.27 4.10 -10.53
C PRO A 62 18.20 3.82 -11.62
N GLY A 63 17.52 4.87 -12.11
CA GLY A 63 16.58 4.77 -13.24
C GLY A 63 15.18 4.23 -12.93
N THR A 64 14.75 4.30 -11.67
CA THR A 64 13.49 3.72 -11.16
C THR A 64 12.44 4.79 -10.79
N LEU A 65 11.60 4.55 -9.77
CA LEU A 65 10.43 5.37 -9.41
C LEU A 65 10.77 6.80 -8.93
N GLY A 66 12.04 7.08 -8.64
CA GLY A 66 12.49 8.38 -8.15
C GLY A 66 11.92 8.72 -6.78
N SER A 67 11.60 10.00 -6.55
CA SER A 67 10.97 10.47 -5.31
C SER A 67 9.47 10.65 -5.50
N PHE A 68 8.68 10.09 -4.60
CA PHE A 68 7.23 10.08 -4.66
C PHE A 68 6.60 10.11 -3.26
N ILE A 69 5.28 10.26 -3.22
CA ILE A 69 4.49 10.19 -1.99
C ILE A 69 3.79 8.84 -1.94
N ALA A 70 3.82 8.19 -0.78
CA ALA A 70 3.12 6.92 -0.58
C ALA A 70 2.28 6.92 0.70
N PHE A 71 1.28 6.06 0.72
CA PHE A 71 0.50 5.74 1.92
C PHE A 71 0.74 4.29 2.33
N CYS A 72 0.62 4.02 3.63
CA CYS A 72 0.69 2.68 4.18
C CYS A 72 -0.63 1.92 3.91
N LEU A 73 -0.53 0.64 3.64
CA LEU A 73 -1.69 -0.24 3.55
C LEU A 73 -1.64 -1.41 4.54
N ASP A 74 -0.56 -1.54 5.32
CA ASP A 74 -0.38 -2.66 6.25
C ASP A 74 -0.15 -2.19 7.70
N LEU A 75 -1.18 -2.31 8.54
CA LEU A 75 -1.12 -1.97 9.96
C LEU A 75 -0.38 -3.00 10.82
N ALA A 76 -0.15 -4.20 10.32
CA ALA A 76 0.52 -5.27 11.06
C ALA A 76 2.05 -5.18 10.95
N ALA A 77 2.56 -4.48 9.94
CA ALA A 77 3.99 -4.29 9.70
C ALA A 77 4.52 -2.99 10.31
N THR A 78 5.85 -2.91 10.47
CA THR A 78 6.52 -1.76 11.07
C THR A 78 6.93 -0.74 10.02
N VAL A 79 6.99 0.52 10.45
CA VAL A 79 7.57 1.61 9.68
C VAL A 79 8.42 2.46 10.61
N ASP A 80 9.64 2.75 10.18
CA ASP A 80 10.51 3.72 10.84
C ASP A 80 10.56 4.99 9.98
N LEU A 81 10.51 6.15 10.62
CA LEU A 81 10.53 7.45 9.95
C LEU A 81 11.53 8.40 10.63
N PRO A 82 12.57 8.86 9.93
CA PRO A 82 13.03 8.33 8.64
C PRO A 82 13.45 6.85 8.75
N GLY A 83 13.35 6.10 7.66
CA GLY A 83 13.65 4.67 7.62
C GLY A 83 14.13 4.18 6.26
N GLY A 84 14.63 2.94 6.23
CA GLY A 84 15.20 2.28 5.06
C GLY A 84 16.73 2.34 5.01
N PRO A 85 17.36 1.76 3.97
CA PRO A 85 16.72 1.17 2.79
C PRO A 85 15.95 -0.13 3.07
N TYR A 86 14.81 -0.30 2.41
CA TYR A 86 13.96 -1.50 2.49
C TYR A 86 13.64 -2.01 1.09
N ASN A 87 13.43 -3.32 0.95
CA ASN A 87 13.16 -3.93 -0.36
C ASN A 87 11.66 -4.10 -0.61
N TYR A 88 11.23 -3.67 -1.80
CA TYR A 88 9.83 -3.68 -2.24
C TYR A 88 9.70 -4.25 -3.65
N ALA A 89 8.65 -5.03 -3.88
CA ALA A 89 8.24 -5.44 -5.22
C ALA A 89 7.04 -4.61 -5.67
N VAL A 90 7.09 -4.10 -6.91
CA VAL A 90 5.89 -3.57 -7.57
C VAL A 90 4.98 -4.75 -7.92
N THR A 91 3.69 -4.64 -7.60
CA THR A 91 2.72 -5.73 -7.82
C THR A 91 1.36 -5.22 -8.26
N ASN A 92 0.68 -6.02 -9.10
CA ASN A 92 -0.72 -5.81 -9.49
C ASN A 92 -1.68 -6.63 -8.62
N THR A 93 -1.15 -7.53 -7.78
CA THR A 93 -1.90 -8.33 -6.82
C THR A 93 -1.36 -8.03 -5.43
N PRO A 94 -1.66 -6.84 -4.89
CA PRO A 94 -1.07 -6.42 -3.63
C PRO A 94 -1.55 -7.30 -2.47
N PHE A 95 -0.83 -7.22 -1.35
CA PHE A 95 -1.14 -7.90 -0.10
C PHE A 95 -0.98 -9.42 -0.15
N SER A 96 -0.14 -9.97 -1.03
CA SER A 96 0.16 -11.41 -1.03
C SER A 96 0.81 -11.87 0.27
N ASN A 97 1.44 -10.93 1.00
CA ASN A 97 2.08 -11.12 2.29
C ASN A 97 1.26 -10.59 3.50
N SER A 98 -0.01 -10.22 3.34
CA SER A 98 -0.87 -9.65 4.39
C SER A 98 -2.36 -9.97 4.17
N SER A 99 -3.26 -9.58 5.09
CA SER A 99 -4.70 -9.84 4.96
C SER A 99 -5.47 -8.60 4.51
N MET A 100 -6.48 -8.79 3.66
CA MET A 100 -7.42 -7.76 3.23
C MET A 100 -8.86 -8.24 3.33
N ALA A 101 -9.78 -7.29 3.52
CA ALA A 101 -11.19 -7.49 3.29
C ALA A 101 -11.49 -7.69 1.79
N THR A 102 -12.56 -8.43 1.51
CA THR A 102 -13.05 -8.63 0.13
C THR A 102 -13.38 -7.30 -0.53
N GLY A 103 -12.88 -7.09 -1.76
CA GLY A 103 -13.16 -5.88 -2.55
C GLY A 103 -12.30 -4.67 -2.18
N ALA A 104 -11.35 -4.82 -1.27
CA ALA A 104 -10.54 -3.71 -0.77
C ALA A 104 -9.74 -2.96 -1.85
N VAL A 105 -9.19 -3.65 -2.87
CA VAL A 105 -8.50 -3.00 -4.01
C VAL A 105 -9.42 -2.01 -4.73
N ASN A 106 -10.66 -2.41 -5.02
CA ASN A 106 -11.64 -1.54 -5.67
C ASN A 106 -12.02 -0.34 -4.78
N ARG A 107 -12.07 -0.55 -3.46
CA ARG A 107 -12.36 0.53 -2.50
C ARG A 107 -11.21 1.52 -2.38
N ILE A 108 -9.97 1.02 -2.36
CA ILE A 108 -8.76 1.87 -2.42
C ILE A 108 -8.79 2.70 -3.69
N GLN A 109 -9.03 2.08 -4.84
CA GLN A 109 -9.16 2.79 -6.12
C GLN A 109 -10.23 3.88 -6.06
N ALA A 110 -11.44 3.57 -5.55
CA ALA A 110 -12.52 4.55 -5.41
C ALA A 110 -12.13 5.74 -4.51
N ILE A 111 -11.42 5.51 -3.41
CA ILE A 111 -10.93 6.58 -2.51
C ILE A 111 -9.92 7.48 -3.22
N PHE A 112 -9.01 6.90 -4.00
CA PHE A 112 -8.06 7.67 -4.80
C PHE A 112 -8.79 8.49 -5.86
N ASP A 113 -9.66 7.86 -6.65
CA ASP A 113 -10.36 8.52 -7.76
C ASP A 113 -11.32 9.62 -7.28
N SER A 114 -11.98 9.44 -6.14
CA SER A 114 -12.94 10.40 -5.62
C SER A 114 -12.30 11.59 -4.90
N SER A 115 -11.07 11.45 -4.39
CA SER A 115 -10.58 12.37 -3.37
C SER A 115 -9.08 12.65 -3.40
N TYR A 116 -8.26 11.81 -4.03
CA TYR A 116 -6.82 12.04 -4.01
C TYR A 116 -6.42 13.25 -4.85
N SER A 117 -5.48 14.01 -4.29
CA SER A 117 -4.66 15.01 -4.97
C SER A 117 -3.35 15.12 -4.18
N THR A 118 -2.31 15.70 -4.78
CA THR A 118 -1.05 15.96 -4.05
C THR A 118 -1.30 16.80 -2.79
N ALA A 119 -2.24 17.75 -2.83
CA ALA A 119 -2.60 18.58 -1.68
C ALA A 119 -3.21 17.76 -0.53
N VAL A 120 -3.97 16.69 -0.81
CA VAL A 120 -4.47 15.80 0.23
C VAL A 120 -3.34 15.18 1.03
N ALA A 121 -2.23 14.86 0.38
CA ALA A 121 -1.09 14.24 1.04
C ALA A 121 -0.16 15.23 1.75
N THR A 122 -0.06 16.49 1.28
CA THR A 122 0.99 17.44 1.71
C THR A 122 0.49 18.68 2.43
N ALA A 123 -0.75 19.14 2.20
CA ALA A 123 -1.19 20.45 2.67
C ALA A 123 -1.45 20.52 4.18
N SER A 124 -1.95 19.43 4.77
CA SER A 124 -2.29 19.37 6.19
C SER A 124 -2.11 17.96 6.73
N ALA A 125 -1.54 17.85 7.92
CA ALA A 125 -1.36 16.58 8.61
C ALA A 125 -2.71 15.89 8.88
N VAL A 126 -3.78 16.65 9.17
CA VAL A 126 -5.13 16.10 9.38
C VAL A 126 -5.71 15.55 8.07
N THR A 127 -5.55 16.29 6.97
CA THR A 127 -6.04 15.89 5.64
C THR A 127 -5.35 14.61 5.16
N SER A 128 -4.02 14.55 5.33
CA SER A 128 -3.20 13.39 4.98
C SER A 128 -3.50 12.18 5.88
N ALA A 129 -3.61 12.39 7.19
CA ALA A 129 -3.96 11.33 8.14
C ALA A 129 -5.39 10.80 7.94
N GLY A 130 -6.35 11.67 7.64
CA GLY A 130 -7.73 11.27 7.34
C GLY A 130 -7.78 10.37 6.11
N PHE A 131 -6.98 10.69 5.08
CA PHE A 131 -6.89 9.86 3.87
C PHE A 131 -6.26 8.50 4.20
N GLN A 132 -5.17 8.49 4.97
CA GLN A 132 -4.53 7.25 5.46
C GLN A 132 -5.51 6.35 6.23
N VAL A 133 -6.33 6.94 7.11
CA VAL A 133 -7.32 6.19 7.90
C VAL A 133 -8.46 5.66 7.02
N ALA A 134 -8.90 6.40 6.01
CA ALA A 134 -9.86 5.91 5.02
C ALA A 134 -9.31 4.71 4.23
N LEU A 135 -8.03 4.74 3.85
CA LEU A 135 -7.37 3.60 3.20
C LEU A 135 -7.33 2.37 4.12
N TRP A 136 -7.06 2.52 5.41
CA TRP A 136 -7.10 1.38 6.34
C TRP A 136 -8.50 0.80 6.53
N ASN A 137 -9.56 1.63 6.52
CA ASN A 137 -10.92 1.11 6.48
C ASN A 137 -11.20 0.33 5.18
N ALA A 138 -10.69 0.80 4.03
CA ALA A 138 -10.79 0.05 2.78
C ALA A 138 -10.07 -1.31 2.84
N VAL A 139 -8.90 -1.37 3.47
CA VAL A 139 -8.10 -2.60 3.61
C VAL A 139 -8.74 -3.59 4.57
N TYR A 140 -9.21 -3.13 5.74
CA TYR A 140 -9.55 -4.00 6.88
C TYR A 140 -11.05 -4.06 7.19
N ASP A 141 -11.89 -3.43 6.39
CA ASP A 141 -13.35 -3.42 6.56
C ASP A 141 -14.09 -3.53 5.22
N ASN A 142 -15.42 -3.63 5.31
CA ASN A 142 -16.31 -3.62 4.17
C ASN A 142 -17.39 -2.53 4.21
N ASP A 143 -17.47 -1.73 5.27
CA ASP A 143 -18.36 -0.57 5.38
C ASP A 143 -17.65 0.74 4.96
N TRP A 144 -18.39 1.85 4.89
CA TRP A 144 -17.85 3.18 4.53
C TRP A 144 -17.79 4.13 5.73
N THR A 145 -17.41 3.61 6.91
CA THR A 145 -17.31 4.42 8.13
C THR A 145 -16.24 3.91 9.08
N VAL A 146 -15.52 4.81 9.74
CA VAL A 146 -14.52 4.41 10.76
C VAL A 146 -15.10 4.25 12.17
N ALA A 147 -16.42 4.36 12.33
CA ALA A 147 -17.10 4.26 13.62
C ALA A 147 -17.58 2.84 13.97
N SER A 148 -17.69 1.94 12.98
CA SER A 148 -18.23 0.58 13.14
C SER A 148 -17.37 -0.45 12.41
N GLY A 149 -17.90 -1.66 12.19
CA GLY A 149 -17.23 -2.65 11.37
C GLY A 149 -15.99 -3.32 11.99
N SER A 150 -15.22 -3.98 11.14
CA SER A 150 -13.97 -4.66 11.50
C SER A 150 -12.81 -3.71 11.75
N PHE A 151 -12.82 -2.52 11.13
CA PHE A 151 -11.86 -1.44 11.33
C PHE A 151 -12.55 -0.21 11.92
N LYS A 152 -12.11 0.19 13.12
CA LYS A 152 -12.54 1.42 13.77
C LYS A 152 -11.35 2.35 14.02
N ALA A 153 -11.58 3.65 13.92
CA ALA A 153 -10.63 4.69 14.31
C ALA A 153 -11.25 5.67 15.30
N SER A 154 -10.48 6.10 16.30
CA SER A 154 -10.92 7.01 17.36
C SER A 154 -9.77 7.84 17.92
N ASN A 155 -10.03 8.60 19.00
CA ASN A 155 -9.07 9.42 19.74
C ASN A 155 -8.48 10.62 18.96
N ASN A 156 -9.02 10.92 17.76
CA ASN A 156 -8.72 12.14 17.01
C ASN A 156 -9.92 12.50 16.12
N THR A 157 -10.78 13.39 16.62
CA THR A 157 -12.08 13.71 15.97
C THR A 157 -11.91 14.38 14.62
N SER A 158 -10.87 15.19 14.43
CA SER A 158 -10.62 15.86 13.14
C SER A 158 -10.19 14.86 12.07
N VAL A 159 -9.31 13.91 12.43
CA VAL A 159 -8.87 12.86 11.50
C VAL A 159 -10.00 11.89 11.17
N THR A 160 -10.79 11.46 12.16
CA THR A 160 -11.90 10.52 11.92
C THR A 160 -13.03 11.16 11.12
N ALA A 161 -13.33 12.45 11.36
CA ALA A 161 -14.29 13.20 10.54
C ALA A 161 -13.81 13.32 9.09
N GLN A 162 -12.54 13.64 8.88
CA GLN A 162 -11.95 13.74 7.55
C GLN A 162 -11.93 12.39 6.82
N ALA A 163 -11.61 11.29 7.52
CA ALA A 163 -11.64 9.95 6.97
C ALA A 163 -13.06 9.57 6.50
N ASN A 164 -14.08 9.82 7.31
CA ASN A 164 -15.47 9.57 6.94
C ASN A 164 -15.93 10.42 5.74
N ALA A 165 -15.42 11.65 5.58
CA ALA A 165 -15.71 12.45 4.40
C ALA A 165 -15.16 11.80 3.11
N TYR A 166 -13.95 11.25 3.15
CA TYR A 166 -13.38 10.51 2.02
C TYR A 166 -14.10 9.20 1.74
N LEU A 167 -14.46 8.45 2.78
CA LEU A 167 -15.22 7.20 2.62
C LEU A 167 -16.60 7.46 2.01
N LEU A 168 -17.28 8.54 2.42
CA LEU A 168 -18.56 8.95 1.83
C LEU A 168 -18.41 9.33 0.35
N ALA A 169 -17.40 10.14 0.01
CA ALA A 169 -17.12 10.49 -1.38
C ALA A 169 -16.86 9.24 -2.25
N ALA A 170 -16.04 8.31 -1.76
CA ALA A 170 -15.73 7.07 -2.46
C ALA A 170 -16.97 6.17 -2.63
N SER A 171 -17.83 6.06 -1.61
CA SER A 171 -19.04 5.24 -1.64
C SER A 171 -20.05 5.62 -2.72
N THR A 172 -20.00 6.88 -3.18
CA THR A 172 -20.90 7.44 -4.19
C THR A 172 -20.20 7.71 -5.52
N TYR A 173 -18.90 7.36 -5.61
CA TYR A 173 -18.10 7.63 -6.78
C TYR A 173 -18.46 6.69 -7.94
N GLY A 174 -19.04 7.27 -9.00
CA GLY A 174 -19.33 6.59 -10.26
C GLY A 174 -18.57 7.18 -11.46
N GLY A 175 -17.54 7.97 -11.19
CA GLY A 175 -16.74 8.65 -12.22
C GLY A 175 -15.72 7.74 -12.91
N ALA A 176 -14.94 8.32 -13.82
CA ALA A 176 -13.84 7.62 -14.48
C ALA A 176 -12.67 7.37 -13.52
N GLN A 177 -11.77 6.45 -13.88
CA GLN A 177 -10.52 6.30 -13.16
C GLN A 177 -9.64 7.54 -13.41
N ASN A 178 -9.19 8.18 -12.33
CA ASN A 178 -8.35 9.39 -12.39
C ASN A 178 -6.89 9.08 -12.05
N TRP A 179 -6.65 8.01 -11.28
CA TRP A 179 -5.32 7.64 -10.80
C TRP A 179 -4.96 6.20 -11.17
N ASP A 180 -3.74 6.03 -11.67
CA ASP A 180 -3.08 4.73 -11.76
C ASP A 180 -2.31 4.46 -10.47
N LEU A 181 -2.66 3.36 -9.79
CA LEU A 181 -2.13 3.00 -8.48
C LEU A 181 -1.00 1.99 -8.62
N THR A 182 0.16 2.35 -8.08
CA THR A 182 1.29 1.45 -7.95
C THR A 182 1.35 0.93 -6.52
N TYR A 183 1.18 -0.38 -6.36
CA TYR A 183 1.35 -1.05 -5.07
C TYR A 183 2.77 -1.57 -4.90
N LEU A 184 3.32 -1.33 -3.71
CA LEU A 184 4.68 -1.68 -3.34
C LEU A 184 4.58 -2.63 -2.14
N GLU A 185 4.90 -3.90 -2.37
CA GLU A 185 4.84 -4.94 -1.35
C GLU A 185 6.22 -5.19 -0.75
N SER A 186 6.35 -5.10 0.58
CA SER A 186 7.63 -5.35 1.27
C SER A 186 8.08 -6.79 1.06
N THR A 187 9.29 -6.98 0.55
CA THR A 187 9.92 -8.30 0.43
C THR A 187 10.76 -8.68 1.65
N ASP A 188 11.03 -7.71 2.53
CA ASP A 188 11.71 -7.97 3.80
C ASP A 188 10.76 -8.70 4.77
N THR A 189 11.27 -9.71 5.47
CA THR A 189 10.45 -10.59 6.34
C THR A 189 10.79 -10.48 7.83
N ASN A 190 11.92 -9.85 8.21
CA ASN A 190 12.34 -9.74 9.60
C ASN A 190 13.19 -8.48 9.87
N PRO A 191 12.59 -7.35 10.29
CA PRO A 191 11.15 -7.15 10.38
C PRO A 191 10.52 -7.03 8.98
N ARG A 192 9.21 -7.27 8.90
CA ARG A 192 8.42 -6.97 7.71
C ARG A 192 8.00 -5.51 7.73
N HIS A 193 8.18 -4.80 6.62
CA HIS A 193 7.82 -3.40 6.48
C HIS A 193 6.43 -3.21 5.86
N GLN A 194 5.84 -2.04 6.09
CA GLN A 194 4.49 -1.75 5.61
C GLN A 194 4.41 -1.79 4.10
N ASN A 195 3.42 -2.50 3.55
CA ASN A 195 3.07 -2.38 2.14
C ASN A 195 2.58 -0.96 1.86
N LEU A 196 2.93 -0.42 0.70
CA LEU A 196 2.65 0.96 0.33
C LEU A 196 1.81 1.03 -0.95
N VAL A 197 1.16 2.17 -1.14
CA VAL A 197 0.57 2.57 -2.42
C VAL A 197 0.97 3.99 -2.76
N THR A 198 1.27 4.21 -4.03
CA THR A 198 1.43 5.55 -4.62
C THR A 198 0.52 5.67 -5.85
N ALA A 199 0.31 6.90 -6.30
CA ALA A 199 -0.60 7.20 -7.39
C ALA A 199 0.07 8.12 -8.42
N SER A 200 -0.20 7.87 -9.69
CA SER A 200 0.14 8.76 -10.80
C SER A 200 -1.12 9.06 -11.62
N PRO A 201 -1.22 10.23 -12.27
CA PRO A 201 -2.39 10.53 -13.10
C PRO A 201 -2.53 9.51 -14.23
N VAL A 202 -3.75 9.07 -14.54
CA VAL A 202 -4.00 8.29 -15.76
C VAL A 202 -3.66 9.18 -16.97
N PRO A 203 -2.83 8.70 -17.92
CA PRO A 203 -2.52 9.46 -19.14
C PRO A 203 -3.79 9.80 -19.94
N LEU A 204 -3.88 11.04 -20.42
CA LEU A 204 -4.96 11.51 -21.31
C LEU A 204 -4.79 11.00 -22.73
#